data_AF-A0A7L5Z0F7-F1
#
_entry.id   AF-A0A7L5Z0F7-F1
#
_cell.length_a   1.000
_cell.length_b   1.000
_cell.length_c   1.000
_cell.angle_alpha   90.00
_cell.angle_beta   90.00
_cell.angle_gamma   90.00
#
_symmetry.space_group_name_H-M   'P 1'
#
loop_
_entity.id
_entity.type
_entity.pdbx_description
1 polymer ?
#
loop_
_entity_poly.entity_id
_entity_poly.type
_entity_poly.pdbx_seq_one_letter_code
_entity_poly.pdbx_strand_id
1 'polypeptide(L)'
;MLKIDVDWAIKEIDLFLRMTDQVGYSDRPGSGVLVAATHMRGSGTEASQRAHVVEQILDRVLSGWRKERPEKDDKYSWLRDQAARGKAALQREAELVEKLGDNAPDMDAANLHPWAWESGRSYWNTGHYHQAVMQAAIRVNAETQAKLNRMDVSETDLFNQAFSLDAPNASAPRLRLMENDGSKTYENLHRGARAFAEGMYTAIRNPGMHVAHDGGEEQLALEQLAAFSLLARWIDRAEVVTV
;
A
#
# COMPACT_ATOMS: atom_id res chain seq x y z
N MET A 1 11.62 14.39 -11.39
CA MET A 1 10.21 14.19 -11.80
C MET A 1 9.58 15.58 -11.84
N LEU A 2 9.06 16.04 -12.98
CA LEU A 2 8.48 17.38 -13.08
C LEU A 2 7.17 17.42 -12.30
N LYS A 3 7.04 18.36 -11.36
CA LYS A 3 5.80 18.61 -10.62
C LYS A 3 4.75 19.13 -11.60
N ILE A 4 3.50 18.68 -11.45
CA ILE A 4 2.39 19.19 -12.27
C ILE A 4 2.26 20.70 -12.07
N ASP A 5 2.07 21.44 -13.17
CA ASP A 5 1.68 22.84 -13.13
C ASP A 5 0.18 22.91 -12.83
N VAL A 6 -0.15 23.18 -11.56
CA VAL A 6 -1.52 23.19 -11.03
C VAL A 6 -2.37 24.27 -11.70
N ASP A 7 -1.81 25.46 -11.90
CA ASP A 7 -2.54 26.59 -12.50
C ASP A 7 -2.87 26.32 -13.97
N TRP A 8 -1.91 25.76 -14.72
CA TRP A 8 -2.15 25.32 -16.09
C TRP A 8 -3.21 24.22 -16.17
N ALA A 9 -3.14 23.22 -15.28
CA ALA A 9 -4.09 22.10 -15.27
C ALA A 9 -5.52 22.56 -14.95
N ILE A 10 -5.69 23.43 -13.95
CA ILE A 10 -6.99 24.04 -13.61
C ILE A 10 -7.55 24.82 -14.80
N LYS A 11 -6.71 25.61 -15.48
CA LYS A 11 -7.11 26.39 -16.65
C LYS A 11 -7.59 25.52 -17.81
N GLU A 12 -6.89 24.42 -18.11
CA GLU A 12 -7.29 23.49 -19.16
C GLU A 12 -8.62 22.79 -18.83
N ILE A 13 -8.83 22.40 -17.57
CA ILE A 13 -10.12 21.87 -17.12
C ILE A 13 -11.23 22.92 -17.28
N ASP A 14 -10.99 24.18 -16.89
CA ASP A 14 -11.99 25.25 -17.03
C ASP A 14 -12.36 25.53 -18.48
N LEU A 15 -11.39 25.48 -19.40
CA LEU A 15 -11.65 25.61 -20.82
C LEU A 15 -12.52 24.46 -21.34
N PHE A 16 -12.24 23.23 -20.92
CA PHE A 16 -13.07 22.06 -21.28
C PHE A 16 -14.50 22.18 -20.73
N LEU A 17 -14.65 22.51 -19.44
CA LEU A 17 -15.94 22.70 -18.78
C LEU A 17 -16.75 23.84 -19.41
N ARG A 18 -16.09 24.92 -19.85
CA ARG A 18 -16.78 25.99 -20.59
C ARG A 18 -17.20 25.56 -21.99
N MET A 19 -16.36 24.78 -22.67
CA MET A 19 -16.59 24.34 -24.05
C MET A 19 -17.77 23.37 -24.17
N THR A 20 -17.87 22.44 -23.21
CA THR A 20 -18.88 21.38 -23.20
C THR A 20 -20.18 21.80 -22.48
N ASP A 21 -20.27 23.06 -22.06
CA ASP A 21 -21.45 23.64 -21.42
C ASP A 21 -22.67 23.62 -22.36
N GLN A 22 -23.84 23.23 -21.84
CA GLN A 22 -25.07 23.14 -22.61
C GLN A 22 -25.77 24.50 -22.62
N VAL A 23 -25.81 25.14 -23.79
CA VAL A 23 -26.48 26.42 -23.98
C VAL A 23 -27.72 26.26 -24.84
N GLY A 24 -28.75 27.06 -24.55
CA GLY A 24 -29.95 27.14 -25.40
C GLY A 24 -29.60 27.74 -26.77
N TYR A 25 -30.41 27.43 -27.77
CA TYR A 25 -30.33 28.13 -29.06
C TYR A 25 -30.76 29.59 -28.89
N SER A 26 -30.12 30.50 -29.63
CA SER A 26 -30.53 31.90 -29.65
C SER A 26 -31.81 32.05 -30.47
N ASP A 27 -32.95 32.07 -29.80
CA ASP A 27 -34.24 32.36 -30.43
C ASP A 27 -34.24 33.82 -30.90
N ARG A 28 -34.37 34.03 -32.22
CA ARG A 28 -34.51 35.38 -32.79
C ARG A 28 -35.90 35.95 -32.43
N PRO A 29 -35.99 37.10 -31.74
CA PRO A 29 -37.27 37.73 -31.44
C PRO A 29 -38.05 38.00 -32.73
N GLY A 30 -39.30 37.51 -32.80
CA GLY A 30 -40.19 37.71 -33.95
C GLY A 30 -40.20 36.61 -35.02
N SER A 31 -39.42 35.52 -34.86
CA SER A 31 -39.43 34.39 -35.81
C SER A 31 -40.62 33.44 -35.66
N GLY A 32 -41.31 33.47 -34.51
CA GLY A 32 -42.38 32.51 -34.17
C GLY A 32 -41.90 31.08 -33.87
N VAL A 33 -40.59 30.82 -33.89
CA VAL A 33 -40.00 29.51 -33.62
C VAL A 33 -39.26 29.55 -32.28
N LEU A 34 -39.70 28.73 -31.32
CA LEU A 34 -39.02 28.48 -30.05
C LEU A 34 -38.27 27.15 -30.14
N VAL A 35 -36.95 27.16 -30.03
CA VAL A 35 -36.16 25.93 -30.03
C VAL A 35 -35.84 25.53 -28.59
N ALA A 36 -36.65 24.64 -28.03
CA ALA A 36 -36.47 24.10 -26.66
C ALA A 36 -35.34 23.06 -26.53
N ALA A 37 -34.31 23.13 -27.37
CA ALA A 37 -33.16 22.22 -27.36
C ALA A 37 -31.89 22.93 -26.88
N THR A 38 -30.89 22.15 -26.45
CA THR A 38 -29.57 22.66 -26.04
C THR A 38 -28.46 22.05 -26.89
N HIS A 39 -27.42 22.83 -27.14
CA HIS A 39 -26.20 22.40 -27.80
C HIS A 39 -24.98 22.72 -26.95
N MET A 40 -23.85 22.05 -27.22
CA MET A 40 -22.58 22.43 -26.62
C MET A 40 -22.18 23.81 -27.13
N ARG A 41 -21.58 24.62 -26.25
CA ARG A 41 -21.09 25.96 -26.60
C ARG A 41 -20.09 25.97 -27.76
N GLY A 42 -19.25 24.94 -27.87
CA GLY A 42 -18.31 24.80 -28.99
C GLY A 42 -18.54 23.58 -29.87
N SER A 43 -17.65 23.44 -30.83
CA SER A 43 -17.69 22.31 -31.76
C SER A 43 -17.32 20.99 -31.08
N GLY A 44 -17.85 19.87 -31.56
CA GLY A 44 -17.48 18.54 -31.06
C GLY A 44 -15.99 18.24 -31.25
N THR A 45 -15.36 18.79 -32.28
CA THR A 45 -13.92 18.63 -32.55
C THR A 45 -13.07 19.32 -31.49
N GLU A 46 -13.39 20.58 -31.14
CA GLU A 46 -12.67 21.31 -30.08
C GLU A 46 -12.89 20.67 -28.71
N ALA A 47 -14.12 20.20 -28.43
CA ALA A 47 -14.42 19.45 -27.23
C ALA A 47 -13.58 18.15 -27.15
N SER A 48 -13.42 17.42 -28.25
CA SER A 48 -12.57 16.22 -28.32
C SER A 48 -11.09 16.51 -28.05
N GLN A 49 -10.55 17.60 -28.61
CA GLN A 49 -9.15 18.00 -28.38
C GLN A 49 -8.90 18.37 -26.92
N ARG A 50 -9.82 19.12 -26.31
CA ARG A 50 -9.75 19.49 -24.89
C ARG A 50 -9.94 18.28 -23.98
N ALA A 51 -10.86 17.38 -24.33
CA ALA A 51 -11.09 16.14 -23.61
C ALA A 51 -9.80 15.34 -23.47
N HIS A 52 -9.04 15.17 -24.56
CA HIS A 52 -7.75 14.46 -24.52
C HIS A 52 -6.79 15.02 -23.46
N VAL A 53 -6.63 16.35 -23.42
CA VAL A 53 -5.76 17.01 -22.42
C VAL A 53 -6.28 16.80 -21.00
N VAL A 54 -7.60 16.95 -20.80
CA VAL A 54 -8.24 16.71 -19.50
C VAL A 54 -8.07 15.27 -19.04
N GLU A 55 -8.21 14.27 -19.91
CA GLU A 55 -7.98 12.87 -19.56
C GLU A 55 -6.55 12.65 -19.05
N GLN A 56 -5.54 13.29 -19.67
CA GLN A 56 -4.14 13.20 -19.23
C GLN A 56 -3.90 13.90 -17.87
N ILE A 57 -4.63 14.98 -17.59
CA ILE A 57 -4.60 15.64 -16.28
C ILE A 57 -5.23 14.71 -15.23
N LEU A 58 -6.41 14.15 -15.52
CA LEU A 58 -7.12 13.26 -14.60
C LEU A 58 -6.33 11.99 -14.29
N ASP A 59 -5.62 11.42 -15.27
CA ASP A 59 -4.73 10.26 -15.07
C ASP A 59 -3.62 10.53 -14.02
N ARG A 60 -3.25 11.80 -13.81
CA ARG A 60 -2.25 12.21 -12.81
C ARG A 60 -2.84 12.65 -11.48
N VAL A 61 -4.06 13.18 -11.48
CA VAL A 61 -4.68 13.83 -10.31
C VAL A 61 -5.62 12.89 -9.55
N LEU A 62 -6.34 12.02 -10.25
CA LEU A 62 -7.35 11.16 -9.65
C LEU A 62 -7.05 9.69 -9.96
N SER A 63 -6.61 8.93 -8.96
CA SER A 63 -6.38 7.50 -9.15
C SER A 63 -7.70 6.76 -9.43
N GLY A 64 -7.74 6.00 -10.51
CA GLY A 64 -8.91 5.19 -10.86
C GLY A 64 -10.14 5.96 -11.33
N TRP A 65 -10.02 7.22 -11.76
CA TRP A 65 -11.14 8.02 -12.28
C TRP A 65 -11.87 7.39 -13.49
N ARG A 66 -11.21 6.47 -14.20
CA ARG A 66 -11.78 5.71 -15.34
C ARG A 66 -12.68 4.55 -14.91
N LYS A 67 -12.73 4.20 -13.62
CA LYS A 67 -13.66 3.19 -13.11
C LYS A 67 -15.08 3.64 -13.44
N GLU A 68 -15.90 2.70 -13.94
CA GLU A 68 -17.31 2.95 -14.29
C GLU A 68 -17.53 3.93 -15.46
N ARG A 69 -16.52 4.14 -16.34
CA ARG A 69 -16.71 4.90 -17.57
C ARG A 69 -17.82 4.26 -18.43
N PRO A 70 -18.90 4.99 -18.76
CA PRO A 70 -19.93 4.49 -19.66
C PRO A 70 -19.36 4.17 -21.05
N GLU A 71 -19.92 3.15 -21.72
CA GLU A 71 -19.54 2.82 -23.11
C GLU A 71 -19.77 3.99 -24.08
N LYS A 72 -20.78 4.82 -23.80
CA LYS A 72 -21.10 6.05 -24.52
C LYS A 72 -21.25 7.20 -23.54
N ASP A 73 -20.43 8.23 -23.71
CA ASP A 73 -20.52 9.47 -22.96
C ASP A 73 -21.11 10.58 -23.83
N ASP A 74 -22.44 10.60 -23.90
CA ASP A 74 -23.16 11.59 -24.70
C ASP A 74 -22.86 13.00 -24.20
N LYS A 75 -22.40 13.86 -25.12
CA LYS A 75 -22.07 15.27 -24.85
C LYS A 75 -21.04 15.46 -23.72
N TYR A 76 -20.19 14.47 -23.47
CA TYR A 76 -19.15 14.49 -22.43
C TYR A 76 -19.69 14.68 -21.00
N SER A 77 -20.94 14.31 -20.74
CA SER A 77 -21.58 14.45 -19.42
C SER A 77 -20.78 13.82 -18.29
N TRP A 78 -20.28 12.59 -18.48
CA TRP A 78 -19.52 11.85 -17.49
C TRP A 78 -18.11 12.43 -17.36
N LEU A 79 -17.43 12.71 -18.47
CA LEU A 79 -16.09 13.32 -18.43
C LEU A 79 -16.12 14.71 -17.77
N ARG A 80 -17.21 15.48 -17.93
CA ARG A 80 -17.41 16.77 -17.23
C ARG A 80 -17.48 16.59 -15.71
N ASP A 81 -18.18 15.57 -15.21
CA ASP A 81 -18.24 15.28 -13.76
C ASP A 81 -16.84 14.96 -13.23
N GLN A 82 -16.09 14.09 -13.94
CA GLN A 82 -14.73 13.74 -13.56
C GLN A 82 -13.77 14.93 -13.63
N ALA A 83 -13.90 15.78 -14.66
CA ALA A 83 -13.14 17.02 -14.78
C ALA A 83 -13.40 17.98 -13.61
N ALA A 84 -14.66 18.14 -13.19
CA ALA A 84 -15.03 18.96 -12.04
C ALA A 84 -14.42 18.41 -10.73
N ARG A 85 -14.44 17.09 -10.53
CA ARG A 85 -13.77 16.43 -9.38
C ARG A 85 -12.25 16.65 -9.42
N GLY A 86 -11.62 16.51 -10.59
CA GLY A 86 -10.19 16.71 -10.77
C GLY A 86 -9.78 18.15 -10.47
N LYS A 87 -10.60 19.13 -10.90
CA LYS A 87 -10.40 20.54 -10.54
C LYS A 87 -10.47 20.76 -9.03
N ALA A 88 -11.48 20.20 -8.36
CA ALA A 88 -11.62 20.35 -6.91
C ALA A 88 -10.42 19.72 -6.15
N ALA A 89 -9.92 18.57 -6.62
CA ALA A 89 -8.73 17.93 -6.06
C ALA A 89 -7.48 18.81 -6.20
N LEU A 90 -7.28 19.43 -7.37
CA LEU A 90 -6.17 20.37 -7.60
C LEU A 90 -6.28 21.64 -6.74
N GLN A 91 -7.47 22.22 -6.64
CA GLN A 91 -7.68 23.47 -5.90
C GLN A 91 -7.55 23.29 -4.39
N ARG A 92 -7.93 22.12 -3.88
CA ARG A 92 -7.97 21.83 -2.45
C ARG A 92 -6.88 20.86 -2.01
N GLU A 93 -5.87 20.58 -2.84
CA GLU A 93 -4.82 19.61 -2.53
C GLU A 93 -4.17 19.90 -1.18
N ALA A 94 -3.72 21.14 -0.95
CA ALA A 94 -3.09 21.54 0.31
C ALA A 94 -4.04 21.39 1.51
N GLU A 95 -5.31 21.79 1.36
CA GLU A 95 -6.32 21.67 2.41
C GLU A 95 -6.61 20.19 2.73
N LEU A 96 -6.78 19.35 1.71
CA LEU A 96 -7.08 17.93 1.86
C LEU A 96 -5.91 17.20 2.52
N VAL A 97 -4.67 17.48 2.12
CA VAL A 97 -3.48 16.90 2.77
C VAL A 97 -3.38 17.36 4.23
N GLU A 98 -3.64 18.64 4.51
CA GLU A 98 -3.61 19.17 5.89
C GLU A 98 -4.69 18.52 6.78
N LYS A 99 -5.90 18.30 6.24
CA LYS A 99 -7.05 17.84 7.03
C LYS A 99 -7.22 16.33 7.06
N LEU A 100 -6.79 15.62 6.03
CA LEU A 100 -7.01 14.17 5.87
C LEU A 100 -5.71 13.37 5.93
N GLY A 101 -4.54 14.02 5.84
CA GLY A 101 -3.26 13.33 5.67
C GLY A 101 -3.06 12.88 4.22
N ASP A 102 -2.10 11.97 4.04
CA ASP A 102 -1.86 11.33 2.74
C ASP A 102 -2.81 10.13 2.54
N ASN A 103 -3.13 9.79 1.29
CA ASN A 103 -3.92 8.59 0.93
C ASN A 103 -3.09 7.29 1.02
N ALA A 104 -2.03 7.28 1.84
CA ALA A 104 -1.21 6.11 2.05
C ALA A 104 -2.01 5.03 2.80
N PRO A 105 -1.83 3.74 2.47
CA PRO A 105 -2.43 2.68 3.26
C PRO A 105 -1.88 2.73 4.69
N ASP A 106 -2.77 2.72 5.66
CA ASP A 106 -2.39 2.63 7.08
C ASP A 106 -2.11 1.15 7.44
N MET A 107 -1.11 0.94 8.30
CA MET A 107 -0.75 -0.38 8.78
C MET A 107 -1.23 -0.54 10.22
N ASP A 108 -2.44 -1.08 10.37
CA ASP A 108 -3.00 -1.39 11.68
C ASP A 108 -2.23 -2.54 12.34
N ALA A 109 -1.59 -2.25 13.46
CA ALA A 109 -0.82 -3.20 14.25
C ALA A 109 -1.67 -4.41 14.71
N ALA A 110 -2.99 -4.25 14.86
CA ALA A 110 -3.90 -5.34 15.21
C ALA A 110 -4.03 -6.40 14.11
N ASN A 111 -3.66 -6.07 12.86
CA ASN A 111 -3.66 -7.02 11.73
C ASN A 111 -2.32 -7.74 11.54
N LEU A 112 -1.32 -7.47 12.40
CA LEU A 112 -0.07 -8.21 12.42
C LEU A 112 -0.29 -9.64 12.95
N HIS A 113 0.68 -10.52 12.71
CA HIS A 113 0.62 -11.89 13.22
C HIS A 113 0.52 -11.89 14.75
N PRO A 114 -0.34 -12.73 15.37
CA PRO A 114 -0.55 -12.71 16.83
C PRO A 114 0.74 -12.86 17.65
N TRP A 115 1.70 -13.67 17.18
CA TRP A 115 3.01 -13.83 17.85
C TRP A 115 3.82 -12.53 17.92
N ALA A 116 3.69 -11.68 16.91
CA ALA A 116 4.41 -10.41 16.85
C ALA A 116 3.68 -9.29 17.61
N TRP A 117 2.33 -9.28 17.60
CA TRP A 117 1.56 -8.20 18.22
C TRP A 117 1.21 -8.44 19.69
N GLU A 118 0.61 -9.60 20.01
CA GLU A 118 -0.04 -9.79 21.33
C GLU A 118 0.95 -9.79 22.50
N SER A 119 2.20 -10.23 22.28
CA SER A 119 3.26 -10.25 23.29
C SER A 119 3.75 -8.84 23.65
N GLY A 120 3.73 -7.91 22.70
CA GLY A 120 4.21 -6.53 22.85
C GLY A 120 3.12 -5.49 23.08
N ARG A 121 1.85 -5.84 22.89
CA ARG A 121 0.71 -4.90 22.88
C ARG A 121 0.61 -4.01 24.13
N SER A 122 0.85 -4.55 25.32
CA SER A 122 0.80 -3.75 26.56
C SER A 122 1.94 -2.71 26.64
N TYR A 123 3.12 -3.08 26.17
CA TYR A 123 4.27 -2.17 26.09
C TYR A 123 4.02 -1.08 25.05
N TRP A 124 3.45 -1.45 23.91
CA TRP A 124 3.04 -0.50 22.87
C TRP A 124 2.09 0.56 23.41
N ASN A 125 1.00 0.14 24.06
CA ASN A 125 -0.02 1.05 24.61
C ASN A 125 0.51 1.99 25.70
N THR A 126 1.67 1.69 26.28
CA THR A 126 2.32 2.51 27.31
C THR A 126 3.53 3.28 26.77
N GLY A 127 3.74 3.29 25.45
CA GLY A 127 4.83 4.02 24.78
C GLY A 127 6.20 3.33 24.83
N HIS A 128 6.27 2.08 25.30
CA HIS A 128 7.51 1.31 25.36
C HIS A 128 7.74 0.50 24.07
N TYR A 129 7.86 1.20 22.94
CA TYR A 129 7.85 0.58 21.62
C TYR A 129 9.00 -0.42 21.40
N HIS A 130 10.22 -0.10 21.84
CA HIS A 130 11.35 -1.03 21.76
C HIS A 130 11.09 -2.32 22.56
N GLN A 131 10.48 -2.21 23.75
CA GLN A 131 10.13 -3.38 24.55
C GLN A 131 9.06 -4.23 23.84
N ALA A 132 8.10 -3.61 23.16
CA ALA A 132 7.12 -4.33 22.36
C ALA A 132 7.80 -5.17 21.27
N VAL A 133 8.79 -4.62 20.57
CA VAL A 133 9.59 -5.35 19.56
C VAL A 133 10.39 -6.49 20.19
N MET A 134 11.01 -6.27 21.36
CA MET A 134 11.74 -7.32 22.06
C MET A 134 10.82 -8.49 22.45
N GLN A 135 9.60 -8.21 22.91
CA GLN A 135 8.62 -9.26 23.23
C GLN A 135 8.19 -10.04 21.99
N ALA A 136 8.03 -9.36 20.84
CA ALA A 136 7.77 -10.03 19.56
C ALA A 136 8.91 -11.00 19.21
N ALA A 137 10.17 -10.57 19.29
CA ALA A 137 11.32 -11.41 19.01
C ALA A 137 11.38 -12.64 19.94
N ILE A 138 11.19 -12.45 21.24
CA ILE A 138 11.16 -13.55 22.22
C ILE A 138 10.05 -14.54 21.89
N ARG A 139 8.84 -14.04 21.59
CA ARG A 139 7.68 -14.88 21.29
C ARG A 139 7.86 -15.68 20.01
N VAL A 140 8.31 -15.04 18.92
CA VAL A 140 8.53 -15.72 17.63
C VAL A 140 9.59 -16.81 17.77
N ASN A 141 10.67 -16.58 18.52
CA ASN A 141 11.66 -17.61 18.81
C ASN A 141 11.04 -18.80 19.56
N ALA A 142 10.33 -18.54 20.65
CA ALA A 142 9.71 -19.59 21.47
C ALA A 142 8.67 -20.42 20.70
N GLU A 143 7.85 -19.77 19.87
CA GLU A 143 6.86 -20.46 19.04
C GLU A 143 7.52 -21.30 17.94
N THR A 144 8.65 -20.84 17.39
CA THR A 144 9.46 -21.63 16.45
C THR A 144 10.05 -22.87 17.12
N GLN A 145 10.60 -22.71 18.33
CA GLN A 145 11.11 -23.81 19.14
C GLN A 145 10.00 -24.83 19.43
N ALA A 146 8.83 -24.36 19.85
CA ALA A 146 7.67 -25.20 20.11
C ALA A 146 7.22 -25.95 18.85
N LYS A 147 7.13 -25.25 17.71
CA LYS A 147 6.73 -25.85 16.43
C LYS A 147 7.69 -26.94 15.94
N LEU A 148 9.00 -26.76 16.16
CA LEU A 148 10.02 -27.75 15.81
C LEU A 148 10.24 -28.79 16.90
N ASN A 149 9.62 -28.63 18.07
CA ASN A 149 9.91 -29.41 19.28
C ASN A 149 11.43 -29.40 19.62
N ARG A 150 12.06 -28.23 19.51
CA ARG A 150 13.50 -27.98 19.69
C ARG A 150 13.73 -26.88 20.71
N MET A 151 14.14 -27.23 21.93
CA MET A 151 14.45 -26.25 23.00
C MET A 151 15.96 -26.06 23.22
N ASP A 152 16.79 -26.83 22.52
CA ASP A 152 18.24 -26.87 22.65
C ASP A 152 18.98 -25.78 21.85
N VAL A 153 18.31 -25.16 20.86
CA VAL A 153 18.86 -24.08 20.04
C VAL A 153 17.91 -22.90 20.01
N SER A 154 18.44 -21.68 19.86
CA SER A 154 17.66 -20.45 19.88
C SER A 154 18.19 -19.41 18.88
N GLU A 155 17.35 -18.42 18.59
CA GLU A 155 17.67 -17.23 17.80
C GLU A 155 18.35 -17.60 16.47
N THR A 156 19.48 -16.97 16.15
CA THR A 156 20.18 -17.18 14.88
C THR A 156 20.45 -18.66 14.58
N ASP A 157 20.89 -19.45 15.55
CA ASP A 157 21.18 -20.87 15.32
C ASP A 157 19.91 -21.69 15.05
N LEU A 158 18.82 -21.40 15.79
CA LEU A 158 17.51 -22.02 15.54
C LEU A 158 17.05 -21.77 14.10
N PHE A 159 17.05 -20.52 13.64
CA PHE A 159 16.57 -20.21 12.29
C PHE A 159 17.50 -20.70 11.18
N ASN A 160 18.82 -20.70 11.44
CA ASN A 160 19.80 -21.26 10.52
C ASN A 160 19.58 -22.76 10.30
N GLN A 161 19.28 -23.51 11.37
CA GLN A 161 18.98 -24.93 11.28
C GLN A 161 17.56 -25.18 10.73
N ALA A 162 16.56 -24.43 11.18
CA ALA A 162 15.16 -24.61 10.81
C ALA A 162 14.95 -24.47 9.29
N PHE A 163 15.53 -23.43 8.67
CA PHE A 163 15.40 -23.19 7.23
C PHE A 163 16.55 -23.77 6.40
N SER A 164 17.44 -24.59 6.98
CA SER A 164 18.51 -25.23 6.20
C SER A 164 17.97 -26.15 5.12
N LEU A 165 18.60 -26.17 3.95
CA LEU A 165 18.30 -27.08 2.85
C LEU A 165 18.80 -28.51 3.10
N ASP A 166 19.61 -28.70 4.15
CA ASP A 166 20.07 -30.03 4.55
C ASP A 166 18.88 -30.95 4.87
N ALA A 167 19.10 -32.26 4.67
CA ALA A 167 18.12 -33.27 4.99
C ALA A 167 17.68 -33.15 6.47
N PRO A 168 16.37 -33.31 6.77
CA PRO A 168 15.90 -33.36 8.14
C PRO A 168 16.46 -34.60 8.85
N ASN A 169 16.60 -34.52 10.16
CA ASN A 169 16.90 -35.68 11.00
C ASN A 169 16.12 -35.60 12.31
N ALA A 170 16.11 -36.68 13.10
CA ALA A 170 15.29 -36.81 14.29
C ALA A 170 15.55 -35.71 15.35
N SER A 171 16.78 -35.20 15.46
CA SER A 171 17.13 -34.13 16.39
C SER A 171 17.12 -32.74 15.74
N ALA A 172 16.88 -32.66 14.43
CA ALA A 172 16.88 -31.41 13.70
C ALA A 172 15.81 -31.44 12.58
N PRO A 173 14.52 -31.29 12.94
CA PRO A 173 13.44 -31.06 11.98
C PRO A 173 13.70 -29.80 11.14
N ARG A 174 13.02 -29.70 10.00
CA ARG A 174 13.14 -28.56 9.07
C ARG A 174 11.81 -27.92 8.80
N LEU A 175 11.81 -26.60 8.67
CA LEU A 175 10.70 -25.83 8.13
C LEU A 175 10.80 -25.79 6.62
N ARG A 176 9.71 -26.16 5.94
CA ARG A 176 9.54 -26.06 4.49
C ARG A 176 8.43 -25.08 4.13
N LEU A 177 8.80 -24.03 3.40
CA LEU A 177 7.89 -22.96 2.98
C LEU A 177 7.14 -23.25 1.68
N MET A 178 7.58 -24.29 0.97
CA MET A 178 6.96 -24.88 -0.21
C MET A 178 7.49 -26.32 -0.37
N GLU A 179 6.77 -27.14 -1.12
CA GLU A 179 7.21 -28.49 -1.48
C GLU A 179 8.56 -28.46 -2.24
N ASN A 180 9.41 -29.45 -1.99
CA ASN A 180 10.68 -29.56 -2.69
C ASN A 180 10.47 -30.09 -4.11
N ASP A 181 10.45 -29.18 -5.08
CA ASP A 181 10.35 -29.45 -6.51
C ASP A 181 11.72 -29.50 -7.22
N GLY A 182 12.83 -29.42 -6.46
CA GLY A 182 14.19 -29.34 -7.01
C GLY A 182 14.52 -28.02 -7.72
N SER A 183 13.67 -27.00 -7.62
CA SER A 183 13.86 -25.73 -8.29
C SER A 183 14.75 -24.76 -7.52
N LYS A 184 15.33 -23.80 -8.24
CA LYS A 184 16.01 -22.64 -7.62
C LYS A 184 15.05 -21.78 -6.80
N THR A 185 13.75 -21.81 -7.10
CA THR A 185 12.74 -21.08 -6.33
C THR A 185 12.63 -21.64 -4.93
N TYR A 186 12.58 -22.96 -4.80
CA TYR A 186 12.63 -23.65 -3.51
C TYR A 186 13.90 -23.26 -2.74
N GLU A 187 15.08 -23.37 -3.36
CA GLU A 187 16.35 -23.03 -2.69
C GLU A 187 16.41 -21.56 -2.23
N ASN A 188 16.03 -20.63 -3.11
CA ASN A 188 16.09 -19.19 -2.85
C ASN A 188 15.10 -18.78 -1.75
N LEU A 189 13.90 -19.36 -1.73
CA LEU A 189 12.89 -19.05 -0.72
C LEU A 189 13.38 -19.39 0.68
N HIS A 190 13.95 -20.59 0.88
CA HIS A 190 14.46 -21.02 2.18
C HIS A 190 15.73 -20.27 2.57
N ARG A 191 16.64 -20.04 1.63
CA ARG A 191 17.85 -19.22 1.88
C ARG A 191 17.48 -17.79 2.27
N GLY A 192 16.48 -17.20 1.60
CA GLY A 192 15.98 -15.86 1.89
C GLY A 192 15.34 -15.78 3.28
N ALA A 193 14.48 -16.74 3.63
CA ALA A 193 13.87 -16.81 4.96
C ALA A 193 14.92 -16.96 6.07
N ARG A 194 15.94 -17.80 5.83
CA ARG A 194 17.08 -17.98 6.75
C ARG A 194 17.83 -16.66 6.97
N ALA A 195 18.26 -16.00 5.89
CA ALA A 195 19.00 -14.76 5.96
C ALA A 195 18.19 -13.61 6.57
N PHE A 196 16.89 -13.56 6.29
CA PHE A 196 15.98 -12.58 6.88
C PHE A 196 15.90 -12.76 8.40
N ALA A 197 15.65 -13.98 8.88
CA ALA A 197 15.61 -14.28 10.30
C ALA A 197 16.94 -13.98 11.00
N GLU A 198 18.07 -14.41 10.41
CA GLU A 198 19.41 -14.12 10.91
C GLU A 198 19.64 -12.61 11.06
N GLY A 199 19.32 -11.81 10.03
CA GLY A 199 19.44 -10.36 10.07
C GLY A 199 18.59 -9.72 11.16
N MET A 200 17.36 -10.20 11.36
CA MET A 200 16.49 -9.68 12.42
C MET A 200 17.02 -9.94 13.83
N TYR A 201 17.44 -11.16 14.12
CA TYR A 201 17.95 -11.51 15.45
C TYR A 201 19.35 -10.97 15.73
N THR A 202 20.13 -10.64 14.70
CA THR A 202 21.44 -9.98 14.87
C THR A 202 21.33 -8.46 14.97
N ALA A 203 20.45 -7.82 14.20
CA ALA A 203 20.35 -6.36 14.14
C ALA A 203 19.33 -5.77 15.11
N ILE A 204 18.15 -6.40 15.26
CA ILE A 204 17.03 -5.80 16.02
C ILE A 204 17.07 -6.22 17.50
N ARG A 205 17.46 -7.46 17.79
CA ARG A 205 17.51 -7.99 19.17
C ARG A 205 18.76 -7.52 19.94
N ASN A 206 19.71 -6.85 19.31
CA ASN A 206 20.93 -6.39 19.97
C ASN A 206 20.64 -5.12 20.79
N PRO A 207 20.80 -5.13 22.13
CA PRO A 207 20.40 -4.03 23.03
C PRO A 207 21.18 -2.72 22.87
N GLY A 208 22.04 -2.59 21.85
CA GLY A 208 22.83 -1.40 21.55
C GLY A 208 22.22 -0.45 20.51
N MET A 209 20.97 -0.64 20.10
CA MET A 209 20.33 0.24 19.12
C MET A 209 20.09 1.64 19.72
N HIS A 210 20.70 2.65 19.11
CA HIS A 210 20.51 4.06 19.45
C HIS A 210 19.01 4.42 19.43
N VAL A 211 18.53 5.04 20.51
CA VAL A 211 17.18 5.60 20.62
C VAL A 211 17.05 6.71 19.58
N ALA A 212 16.09 6.57 18.65
CA ALA A 212 15.77 7.63 17.71
C ALA A 212 15.30 8.86 18.51
N HIS A 213 16.11 9.92 18.54
CA HIS A 213 15.65 11.20 19.06
C HIS A 213 14.74 11.80 17.97
N ASP A 214 13.54 12.22 18.36
CA ASP A 214 12.53 12.94 17.55
C ASP A 214 11.46 12.07 16.85
N GLY A 215 10.61 11.38 17.62
CA GLY A 215 9.29 10.87 17.18
C GLY A 215 9.30 9.70 16.18
N GLY A 216 10.44 9.35 15.60
CA GLY A 216 10.60 8.21 14.69
C GLY A 216 10.66 6.83 15.37
N GLU A 217 10.70 6.78 16.71
CA GLU A 217 10.82 5.53 17.47
C GLU A 217 9.57 4.63 17.31
N GLU A 218 8.37 5.22 17.27
CA GLU A 218 7.12 4.47 17.09
C GLU A 218 7.04 3.85 15.70
N GLN A 219 7.26 4.64 14.66
CA GLN A 219 7.22 4.16 13.27
C GLN A 219 8.28 3.08 13.03
N LEU A 220 9.52 3.29 13.50
CA LEU A 220 10.59 2.29 13.38
C LEU A 220 10.23 1.00 14.10
N ALA A 221 9.65 1.08 15.31
CA ALA A 221 9.21 -0.10 16.04
C ALA A 221 8.06 -0.82 15.32
N LEU A 222 7.13 -0.09 14.71
CA LEU A 222 6.04 -0.67 13.93
C LEU A 222 6.57 -1.44 12.71
N GLU A 223 7.58 -0.90 12.02
CA GLU A 223 8.27 -1.56 10.91
C GLU A 223 8.99 -2.84 11.36
N GLN A 224 9.65 -2.80 12.52
CA GLN A 224 10.30 -3.97 13.11
C GLN A 224 9.26 -5.04 13.51
N LEU A 225 8.12 -4.65 14.10
CA LEU A 225 7.01 -5.57 14.38
C LEU A 225 6.43 -6.17 13.11
N ALA A 226 6.32 -5.40 12.02
CA ALA A 226 5.88 -5.90 10.74
C ALA A 226 6.86 -6.94 10.14
N ALA A 227 8.16 -6.74 10.30
CA ALA A 227 9.16 -7.72 9.91
C ALA A 227 9.01 -9.04 10.71
N PHE A 228 8.82 -8.97 12.04
CA PHE A 228 8.53 -10.15 12.87
C PHE A 228 7.20 -10.81 12.52
N SER A 229 6.18 -10.02 12.19
CA SER A 229 4.89 -10.52 11.70
C SER A 229 5.05 -11.31 10.41
N LEU A 230 5.85 -10.83 9.45
CA LEU A 230 6.13 -11.54 8.20
C LEU A 230 6.86 -12.87 8.45
N LEU A 231 7.92 -12.83 9.28
CA LEU A 231 8.66 -14.04 9.65
C LEU A 231 7.75 -15.06 10.35
N ALA A 232 6.92 -14.61 11.30
CA ALA A 232 5.96 -15.45 12.01
C ALA A 232 4.99 -16.14 11.04
N ARG A 233 4.45 -15.42 10.05
CA ARG A 233 3.58 -16.00 9.00
C ARG A 233 4.30 -17.07 8.17
N TRP A 234 5.58 -16.88 7.86
CA TRP A 234 6.37 -17.89 7.17
C TRP A 234 6.58 -19.13 8.03
N ILE A 235 6.89 -18.97 9.31
CA ILE A 235 7.06 -20.09 10.24
C ILE A 235 5.73 -20.82 10.44
N ASP A 236 4.64 -20.10 10.69
CA ASP A 236 3.32 -20.66 10.97
C ASP A 236 2.77 -21.46 9.79
N ARG A 237 2.95 -20.99 8.55
CA ARG A 237 2.54 -21.73 7.35
C ARG A 237 3.48 -22.88 6.95
N ALA A 238 4.73 -22.87 7.43
CA ALA A 238 5.72 -23.86 7.00
C ALA A 238 5.35 -25.27 7.49
N GLU A 239 5.59 -26.26 6.64
CA GLU A 239 5.50 -27.66 6.99
C GLU A 239 6.74 -28.07 7.81
N VAL A 240 6.51 -28.84 8.88
CA VAL A 240 7.60 -29.43 9.67
C VAL A 240 7.92 -30.78 9.07
N VAL A 241 9.12 -30.92 8.52
CA VAL A 241 9.59 -32.18 7.94
C VAL A 241 10.59 -32.84 8.89
N THR A 242 10.32 -34.10 9.22
CA THR A 242 11.16 -34.99 10.04
C THR A 242 11.51 -36.26 9.23
N VAL A 243 12.40 -37.09 9.78
CA VAL A 243 12.63 -38.47 9.27
C VAL A 243 11.51 -39.38 9.72
#